data_AF-A0A484MQ45-F1
#
_entry.id   AF-A0A484MQ45-F1
#
_cell.length_a   1.000
_cell.length_b   1.000
_cell.length_c   1.000
_cell.angle_alpha   90.00
_cell.angle_beta   90.00
_cell.angle_gamma   90.00
#
_symmetry.space_group_name_H-M   'P 1'
#
loop_
_entity.id
_entity.type
_entity.pdbx_description
1 polymer ?
#
loop_
_entity_poly.entity_id
_entity_poly.type
_entity_poly.pdbx_seq_one_letter_code
_entity_poly.pdbx_strand_id
1 'polypeptide(L)'
;MKNTTRLCAWKPIVVVNGKFPGPTLYAREDDTVLVRVSNQVQQNVSIHWHGVKQFRTGWSDGPAYITQCPIQRGQTFVYNFTVTGQRGTLFWHAHINWQRSTVYGAIVILPKRGLPYPFPKLIRRKSYS
;
A
#
# COMPACT_ATOMS: atom_id res chain seq x y z
N MET A 1 10.72 -9.23 9.72
CA MET A 1 10.49 -10.48 8.97
C MET A 1 9.49 -11.34 9.74
N LYS A 2 8.74 -12.21 9.06
CA LYS A 2 7.78 -13.13 9.68
C LYS A 2 7.90 -14.53 9.07
N ASN A 3 8.00 -15.56 9.91
CA ASN A 3 7.92 -16.94 9.45
C ASN A 3 6.50 -17.23 8.97
N THR A 4 6.37 -17.63 7.71
CA THR A 4 5.08 -17.92 7.09
C THR A 4 5.11 -19.32 6.51
N THR A 5 4.08 -20.10 6.86
CA THR A 5 3.89 -21.46 6.35
C THR A 5 2.86 -21.44 5.22
N ARG A 6 3.25 -22.01 4.08
CA ARG A 6 2.38 -22.27 2.92
C ARG A 6 2.82 -23.59 2.31
N LEU A 7 1.85 -24.40 1.87
CA LEU A 7 2.13 -25.70 1.22
C LEU A 7 3.07 -26.59 2.06
N CYS A 8 2.82 -26.66 3.39
CA CYS A 8 3.64 -27.40 4.37
C CYS A 8 5.13 -27.00 4.48
N ALA A 9 5.56 -25.93 3.81
CA ALA A 9 6.89 -25.37 3.91
C ALA A 9 6.85 -24.03 4.64
N TRP A 10 7.78 -23.81 5.56
CA TRP A 10 7.94 -22.53 6.25
C TRP A 10 9.11 -21.76 5.67
N LYS A 11 8.94 -20.44 5.47
CA LYS A 11 10.01 -19.53 5.07
C LYS A 11 9.85 -18.17 5.77
N PRO A 12 10.95 -17.52 6.18
CA PRO A 12 10.89 -16.13 6.63
C PRO A 12 10.64 -15.22 5.43
N ILE A 13 9.63 -14.35 5.53
CA ILE A 13 9.30 -13.35 4.50
C ILE A 13 9.29 -11.93 5.08
N VAL A 14 9.49 -10.94 4.20
CA VAL A 14 9.30 -9.53 4.54
C VAL A 14 7.81 -9.23 4.50
N VAL A 15 7.31 -8.55 5.52
CA VAL A 15 5.89 -8.22 5.68
C VAL A 15 5.74 -6.82 6.24
N VAL A 16 4.62 -6.18 5.96
CA VAL A 16 4.27 -4.89 6.56
C VAL A 16 3.39 -5.14 7.78
N ASN A 17 3.80 -4.61 8.93
CA ASN A 17 3.08 -4.72 10.20
C ASN A 17 2.67 -6.16 10.57
N GLY A 18 3.53 -7.13 10.27
CA GLY A 18 3.28 -8.55 10.58
C GLY A 18 2.20 -9.23 9.73
N LYS A 19 1.68 -8.58 8.68
CA LYS A 19 0.58 -9.10 7.84
C LYS A 19 1.04 -9.47 6.43
N PHE A 20 0.51 -10.58 5.93
CA PHE A 20 0.68 -11.04 4.55
C PHE A 20 -0.66 -11.57 4.00
N PRO A 21 -1.25 -10.91 2.97
CA PRO A 21 -0.88 -9.61 2.42
C PRO A 21 -0.85 -8.50 3.48
N GLY A 22 -0.18 -7.39 3.17
CA GLY A 22 -0.09 -6.23 4.04
C GLY A 22 -1.45 -5.56 4.29
N PRO A 23 -1.51 -4.57 5.20
CA PRO A 23 -2.75 -3.87 5.51
C PRO A 23 -3.33 -3.14 4.28
N THR A 24 -4.65 -3.15 4.16
CA THR A 24 -5.36 -2.33 3.18
C THR A 24 -5.32 -0.86 3.60
N LEU A 25 -4.94 0.02 2.68
CA LEU A 25 -5.07 1.45 2.85
C LEU A 25 -6.46 1.89 2.39
N TYR A 26 -7.18 2.59 3.25
CA TYR A 26 -8.46 3.19 2.91
C TYR A 26 -8.29 4.70 2.83
N ALA A 27 -8.75 5.28 1.72
CA ALA A 27 -8.82 6.72 1.51
C ALA A 27 -10.14 7.05 0.81
N ARG A 28 -10.47 8.34 0.72
CA ARG A 28 -11.49 8.85 -0.19
C ARG A 28 -10.85 9.59 -1.34
N GLU A 29 -11.60 9.72 -2.42
CA GLU A 29 -11.25 10.62 -3.52
C GLU A 29 -10.92 12.02 -2.98
N ASP A 30 -9.79 12.56 -3.45
CA ASP A 30 -9.17 13.83 -3.06
C ASP A 30 -8.58 13.91 -1.63
N ASP A 31 -8.53 12.80 -0.88
CA ASP A 31 -7.81 12.79 0.40
C ASP A 31 -6.29 12.95 0.18
N THR A 32 -5.64 13.70 1.07
CA THR A 32 -4.18 13.67 1.23
C THR A 32 -3.81 12.50 2.14
N VAL A 33 -2.98 11.61 1.63
CA VAL A 33 -2.53 10.39 2.31
C VAL A 33 -1.08 10.56 2.73
N LEU A 34 -0.84 10.40 4.04
CA LEU A 34 0.51 10.33 4.60
C LEU A 34 0.80 8.90 5.08
N VAL A 35 1.84 8.28 4.52
CA VAL A 35 2.30 6.96 4.95
C VAL A 35 3.75 7.02 5.40
N ARG A 36 3.97 6.80 6.70
CA ARG A 36 5.29 6.66 7.29
C ARG A 36 5.76 5.21 7.15
N VAL A 37 6.80 4.99 6.35
CA VAL A 37 7.42 3.68 6.16
C VAL A 37 8.75 3.65 6.92
N SER A 38 8.80 2.86 7.98
CA SER A 38 10.04 2.58 8.73
C SER A 38 10.58 1.22 8.32
N ASN A 39 11.80 1.19 7.78
CA ASN A 39 12.43 -0.07 7.37
C ASN A 39 13.15 -0.71 8.58
N GLN A 40 12.58 -1.81 9.08
CA GLN A 40 13.17 -2.59 10.18
C GLN A 40 13.82 -3.91 9.70
N VAL A 41 13.87 -4.17 8.40
CA VAL A 41 14.51 -5.37 7.84
C VAL A 41 15.96 -5.07 7.40
N GLN A 42 16.72 -6.10 7.03
CA GLN A 42 18.12 -5.92 6.64
C GLN A 42 18.25 -5.41 5.21
N GLN A 43 17.29 -5.75 4.36
CA GLN A 43 17.27 -5.35 2.96
C GLN A 43 16.78 -3.91 2.82
N ASN A 44 17.25 -3.22 1.78
CA ASN A 44 16.71 -1.94 1.35
C ASN A 44 15.25 -2.10 0.88
N VAL A 45 14.42 -1.09 1.12
CA VAL A 45 12.98 -1.10 0.79
C VAL A 45 12.62 0.20 0.07
N SER A 46 11.73 0.13 -0.92
CA SER A 46 10.97 1.28 -1.42
C SER A 46 9.54 0.83 -1.67
N ILE A 47 8.55 1.72 -1.56
CA ILE A 47 7.12 1.39 -1.69
C ILE A 47 6.51 2.28 -2.76
N HIS A 48 5.82 1.66 -3.71
CA HIS A 48 5.07 2.34 -4.77
C HIS A 48 3.57 2.20 -4.59
N TRP A 49 2.86 3.26 -4.95
CA TRP A 49 1.39 3.39 -4.85
C TRP A 49 0.79 3.15 -6.23
N HIS A 50 0.71 1.88 -6.63
CA HIS A 50 0.38 1.50 -7.99
C HIS A 50 -0.95 2.08 -8.47
N GLY A 51 -0.86 2.85 -9.55
CA GLY A 51 -2.01 3.52 -10.18
C GLY A 51 -2.36 4.87 -9.57
N VAL A 52 -1.77 5.30 -8.45
CA VAL A 52 -1.94 6.68 -7.96
C VAL A 52 -1.20 7.62 -8.90
N LYS A 53 -1.87 8.68 -9.40
CA LYS A 53 -1.35 9.55 -10.46
C LYS A 53 -0.11 10.39 -10.07
N GLN A 54 0.13 10.57 -8.77
CA GLN A 54 1.25 11.36 -8.23
C GLN A 54 1.41 12.76 -8.84
N PHE A 55 0.30 13.47 -9.04
CA PHE A 55 0.33 14.82 -9.62
C PHE A 55 1.15 15.77 -8.76
N ARG A 56 2.30 16.20 -9.33
CA ARG A 56 3.28 17.06 -8.65
C ARG A 56 3.80 16.48 -7.33
N THR A 57 3.73 15.16 -7.13
CA THR A 57 4.21 14.46 -5.93
C THR A 57 5.12 13.28 -6.28
N GLY A 58 5.88 13.40 -7.39
CA GLY A 58 6.73 12.31 -7.91
C GLY A 58 7.78 11.80 -6.93
N TRP A 59 8.23 12.61 -5.97
CA TRP A 59 9.12 12.18 -4.88
C TRP A 59 8.48 11.13 -3.95
N SER A 60 7.15 11.00 -3.96
CA SER A 60 6.41 9.97 -3.22
C SER A 60 6.00 8.80 -4.10
N ASP A 61 6.51 8.68 -5.32
CA ASP A 61 6.08 7.62 -6.24
C ASP A 61 6.63 6.25 -5.85
N GLY A 62 7.89 6.13 -5.43
CA GLY A 62 8.42 4.88 -4.86
C GLY A 62 9.41 4.03 -5.67
N PRO A 63 9.49 4.08 -7.02
CA PRO A 63 10.48 3.30 -7.76
C PRO A 63 11.92 3.65 -7.38
N ALA A 64 12.62 2.68 -6.76
CA ALA A 64 13.98 2.86 -6.32
C ALA A 64 14.92 3.19 -7.50
N TYR A 65 15.81 4.15 -7.30
CA TYR A 65 16.77 4.69 -8.28
C TYR A 65 16.15 5.45 -9.46
N ILE A 66 14.83 5.69 -9.44
CA ILE A 66 14.14 6.55 -10.41
C ILE A 66 13.65 7.82 -9.69
N THR A 67 12.80 7.66 -8.67
CA THR A 67 12.23 8.80 -7.94
C THR A 67 12.81 8.98 -6.54
N GLN A 68 13.50 7.97 -6.02
CA GLN A 68 14.16 8.01 -4.71
C GLN A 68 15.29 7.01 -4.59
N CYS A 69 16.24 7.29 -3.68
CA CYS A 69 17.10 6.25 -3.14
C CYS A 69 16.29 5.29 -2.24
N PRO A 70 16.70 4.02 -2.10
CA PRO A 70 16.01 3.08 -1.23
C PRO A 70 16.07 3.49 0.25
N ILE A 71 15.02 3.17 1.00
CA ILE A 71 14.98 3.34 2.46
C ILE A 71 15.88 2.25 3.08
N GLN A 72 16.99 2.67 3.66
CA GLN A 72 17.95 1.77 4.31
C GLN A 72 17.41 1.24 5.65
N ARG A 73 18.03 0.16 6.17
CA ARG A 73 17.70 -0.39 7.48
C ARG A 73 17.78 0.69 8.56
N GLY A 74 16.75 0.76 9.41
CA GLY A 74 16.64 1.73 10.50
C GLY A 74 16.12 3.10 10.05
N GLN A 75 16.08 3.39 8.74
CA GLN A 75 15.59 4.66 8.25
C GLN A 75 14.07 4.67 8.06
N THR A 76 13.55 5.89 7.96
CA THR A 76 12.13 6.17 7.75
C THR A 76 11.96 7.13 6.61
N PHE A 77 10.97 6.89 5.76
CA PHE A 77 10.52 7.85 4.74
C PHE A 77 9.02 8.08 4.88
N VAL A 78 8.58 9.32 4.66
CA VAL A 78 7.16 9.69 4.68
C VAL A 78 6.72 9.96 3.26
N TYR A 79 5.87 9.09 2.73
CA TYR A 79 5.18 9.32 1.47
C TYR A 79 4.00 10.26 1.73
N ASN A 80 3.89 11.32 0.94
CA ASN A 80 2.84 12.32 1.06
C ASN A 80 2.32 12.67 -0.33
N PHE A 81 1.07 12.28 -0.61
CA PHE A 81 0.43 12.48 -1.90
C PHE A 81 -1.08 12.65 -1.76
N THR A 82 -1.70 13.22 -2.77
CA THR A 82 -3.16 13.39 -2.84
C THR A 82 -3.75 12.47 -3.90
N VAL A 83 -4.87 11.82 -3.58
CA VAL A 83 -5.55 10.88 -4.46
C VAL A 83 -6.55 11.63 -5.36
N THR A 84 -6.01 12.42 -6.29
CA THR A 84 -6.79 13.40 -7.08
C THR A 84 -7.66 12.75 -8.16
N GLY A 85 -8.98 12.86 -8.01
CA GLY A 85 -9.94 12.37 -9.00
C GLY A 85 -9.77 10.88 -9.32
N GLN A 86 -9.57 10.07 -8.29
CA GLN A 86 -9.50 8.61 -8.39
C GLN A 86 -10.44 7.98 -7.37
N ARG A 87 -11.07 6.87 -7.75
CA ARG A 87 -11.93 6.04 -6.89
C ARG A 87 -11.90 4.60 -7.40
N GLY A 88 -12.09 3.64 -6.50
CA GLY A 88 -12.04 2.21 -6.83
C GLY A 88 -10.94 1.48 -6.06
N THR A 89 -10.41 0.42 -6.67
CA THR A 89 -9.41 -0.47 -6.06
C THR A 89 -8.08 -0.32 -6.78
N LEU A 90 -7.05 0.05 -6.04
CA LEU A 90 -5.66 0.04 -6.44
C LEU A 90 -4.87 -0.90 -5.50
N PHE A 91 -3.55 -0.88 -5.57
CA PHE A 91 -2.71 -1.58 -4.61
C PHE A 91 -1.39 -0.85 -4.40
N TRP A 92 -0.71 -1.13 -3.29
CA TRP A 92 0.65 -0.68 -3.03
C TRP A 92 1.56 -1.90 -2.98
N HIS A 93 2.82 -1.72 -3.34
CA HIS A 93 3.81 -2.79 -3.29
C HIS A 93 5.24 -2.27 -3.15
N ALA A 94 6.16 -3.13 -2.71
CA ALA A 94 7.57 -2.79 -2.77
C ALA A 94 8.03 -2.59 -4.23
N HIS A 95 8.82 -1.56 -4.49
CA HIS A 95 9.32 -1.23 -5.84
C HIS A 95 10.84 -1.27 -5.92
N ILE A 96 11.41 -2.30 -5.29
CA ILE A 96 12.82 -2.65 -5.34
C ILE A 96 12.96 -4.18 -5.37
N ASN A 97 13.82 -4.68 -6.27
CA ASN A 97 14.07 -6.11 -6.48
C ASN A 97 12.75 -6.90 -6.62
N TRP A 98 12.70 -8.11 -6.05
CA TRP A 98 11.54 -9.01 -6.07
C TRP A 98 10.66 -8.90 -4.82
N GLN A 99 10.83 -7.85 -4.00
CA GLN A 99 10.16 -7.77 -2.70
C GLN A 99 8.63 -7.67 -2.81
N ARG A 100 8.08 -7.21 -3.95
CA ARG A 100 6.63 -7.22 -4.21
C ARG A 100 5.98 -8.59 -4.14
N SER A 101 6.76 -9.68 -4.17
CA SER A 101 6.27 -11.05 -3.94
C SER A 101 5.62 -11.25 -2.57
N THR A 102 6.02 -10.45 -1.57
CA THR A 102 5.54 -10.57 -0.18
C THR A 102 5.14 -9.23 0.44
N VAL A 103 5.69 -8.13 -0.07
CA VAL A 103 5.43 -6.76 0.39
C VAL A 103 4.45 -6.09 -0.58
N TYR A 104 3.16 -6.28 -0.33
CA TYR A 104 2.07 -5.64 -1.05
C TYR A 104 0.79 -5.60 -0.23
N GLY A 105 -0.15 -4.74 -0.59
CA GLY A 105 -1.48 -4.67 0.01
C GLY A 105 -2.42 -3.84 -0.85
N ALA A 106 -3.72 -3.92 -0.56
CA ALA A 106 -4.72 -3.20 -1.34
C ALA A 106 -4.75 -1.70 -0.96
N ILE A 107 -5.20 -0.87 -1.91
CA ILE A 107 -5.66 0.49 -1.64
C ILE A 107 -7.12 0.55 -2.09
N VAL A 108 -8.01 1.00 -1.21
CA VAL A 108 -9.43 1.20 -1.50
C VAL A 108 -9.72 2.68 -1.40
N ILE A 109 -10.10 3.27 -2.53
CA ILE A 109 -10.44 4.69 -2.64
C ILE A 109 -11.96 4.79 -2.76
N LEU A 110 -12.58 5.19 -1.66
CA LEU A 110 -14.02 5.39 -1.59
C LEU A 110 -14.42 6.67 -2.34
N PRO A 111 -15.69 6.80 -2.76
CA PRO A 111 -16.21 8.06 -3.28
C PRO A 111 -15.97 9.21 -2.30
N LYS A 112 -15.83 10.41 -2.87
CA LYS A 112 -15.83 11.66 -2.11
C LYS A 112 -17.04 11.75 -1.19
N ARG A 113 -16.89 12.44 -0.06
CA ARG A 113 -18.02 12.63 0.88
C ARG A 113 -19.20 13.29 0.16
N GLY A 114 -20.40 12.77 0.36
CA GLY A 114 -21.62 13.23 -0.29
C GLY A 114 -21.87 12.64 -1.69
N LEU A 115 -20.90 11.96 -2.31
CA LEU A 115 -21.09 11.28 -3.59
C LEU A 115 -21.31 9.76 -3.36
N PRO A 116 -22.42 9.18 -3.85
CA PRO A 116 -22.61 7.74 -3.78
C PRO A 116 -21.77 7.01 -4.84
N TYR A 117 -21.69 5.69 -4.72
CA TYR A 117 -21.27 4.86 -5.84
C TYR A 117 -22.29 4.97 -6.99
N PRO A 118 -21.86 4.81 -8.26
CA PRO A 118 -22.78 4.80 -9.41
C PRO A 118 -23.62 3.50 -9.49
N PHE A 119 -23.59 2.69 -8.44
CA PHE A 119 -24.33 1.44 -8.31
C PHE A 119 -24.88 1.34 -6.87
N PRO A 120 -25.99 0.59 -6.65
CA PRO A 120 -26.55 0.41 -5.33
C PRO A 120 -25.51 -0.15 -4.36
N LYS A 121 -25.45 0.43 -3.16
CA LYS A 121 -24.65 -0.16 -2.08
C LYS A 121 -25.25 -1.51 -1.76
N LEU A 122 -24.49 -2.58 -1.96
CA LEU A 122 -24.92 -3.93 -1.60
C LEU A 122 -25.35 -3.92 -0.13
N ILE A 123 -26.62 -4.25 0.11
CA ILE A 123 -27.15 -4.45 1.46
C ILE A 123 -26.42 -5.67 2.01
N ARG A 124 -25.47 -5.47 2.92
CA ARG A 124 -24.86 -6.57 3.64
C ARG A 124 -25.94 -7.13 4.57
N ARG A 125 -26.64 -8.17 4.15
CA ARG A 125 -27.46 -8.98 5.07
C ARG A 125 -26.54 -9.33 6.24
N LYS A 126 -26.89 -8.84 7.45
CA LYS A 126 -26.25 -9.34 8.67
C LYS A 126 -26.59 -10.82 8.69
N SER A 127 -25.63 -11.69 8.42
CA SER A 127 -25.72 -13.07 8.86
C SER A 127 -25.75 -13.00 10.37
N TYR A 128 -26.94 -13.14 10.95
CA TYR A 128 -27.06 -13.58 12.33
C TYR A 128 -26.50 -15.00 12.36
N SER A 129 -25.36 -15.16 13.01
CA SER A 129 -24.86 -16.45 13.50
C SER A 129 -24.64 -16.31 14.99
#